data_AF-A0AAJ6NZ55-F1
#
_entry.id   AF-A0AAJ6NZ55-F1
#
_cell.length_a   1.000
_cell.length_b   1.000
_cell.length_c   1.000
_cell.angle_alpha   90.00
_cell.angle_beta   90.00
_cell.angle_gamma   90.00
#
_symmetry.space_group_name_H-M   'P 1'
#
loop_
_entity.id
_entity.type
_entity.pdbx_description
1 polymer ?
#
loop_
_entity_poly.entity_id
_entity_poly.type
_entity_poly.pdbx_seq_one_letter_code
_entity_poly.pdbx_strand_id
1 'polypeptide(L)'
;MNQSSDSEGRVAVGGNATLTNFGVADRLSNSNGTDTRLVVGGNLTYNNGQIFGGNAVVGGTVKTPVYFNCSPNCGVSSGKPIDFDAARQELNNLSDYLGGLASTNTTEYKWGGIYLQGNNSDLNVFTIDGSQFSNTSYLNLSGVGSNSTVVFNVLGNSVNIKNFGLNLNGVNKQNVLFNFVDATQVTTTGFSFQGSVLATNANFNFSNGNVEGTLIASSLSGSGEFHNTQFTGNLPNVPQPEPPTNQWHPPTEPPSATKVPEPGAVLGLFILGTLAGFFRRSRIVDTIQ
;
A
#
# COMPACT_ATOMS: atom_id res chain seq x y z
N MET A 1 -13.77 -0.90 34.60
CA MET A 1 -13.29 -1.90 33.62
C MET A 1 -12.69 -1.14 32.47
N ASN A 2 -11.37 -1.17 32.36
CA ASN A 2 -10.61 -0.51 31.30
C ASN A 2 -10.77 -1.34 30.04
N GLN A 3 -11.42 -0.81 29.00
CA GLN A 3 -11.12 -1.29 27.67
C GLN A 3 -9.72 -0.77 27.36
N SER A 4 -8.70 -1.61 27.59
CA SER A 4 -7.40 -1.43 26.96
C SER A 4 -7.46 -2.12 25.61
N SER A 5 -7.29 -1.35 24.54
CA SER A 5 -7.06 -1.89 23.20
C SER A 5 -5.55 -2.03 23.04
N ASP A 6 -5.07 -2.95 22.22
CA ASP A 6 -3.63 -3.18 22.07
C ASP A 6 -3.27 -3.61 20.65
N SER A 7 -1.99 -3.49 20.35
CA SER A 7 -1.37 -4.18 19.24
C SER A 7 -0.30 -5.10 19.78
N GLU A 8 -0.52 -6.39 19.63
CA GLU A 8 0.44 -7.44 19.96
C GLU A 8 1.75 -7.31 19.15
N GLY A 9 1.67 -6.67 17.99
CA GLY A 9 2.78 -6.38 17.08
C GLY A 9 3.25 -4.91 17.10
N ARG A 10 4.08 -4.56 16.11
CA ARG A 10 4.59 -3.19 15.91
C ARG A 10 3.51 -2.28 15.32
N VAL A 11 3.62 -0.98 15.60
CA VAL A 11 2.70 0.05 15.08
C VAL A 11 3.49 1.14 14.33
N ALA A 12 2.97 1.57 13.18
CA ALA A 12 3.51 2.69 12.41
C ALA A 12 2.37 3.64 11.99
N VAL A 13 2.53 4.93 12.25
CA VAL A 13 1.54 5.97 11.94
C VAL A 13 2.23 7.11 11.19
N GLY A 14 1.83 7.39 9.95
CA GLY A 14 2.46 8.47 9.16
C GLY A 14 2.15 9.88 9.64
N GLY A 15 0.96 10.07 10.23
CA GLY A 15 0.51 11.35 10.78
C GLY A 15 0.72 11.48 12.29
N ASN A 16 -0.19 12.21 12.93
CA ASN A 16 -0.24 12.30 14.39
C ASN A 16 -0.88 11.03 14.98
N ALA A 17 -0.41 10.59 16.14
CA ALA A 17 -0.98 9.47 16.88
C ALA A 17 -1.50 9.94 18.25
N THR A 18 -2.71 9.52 18.60
CA THR A 18 -3.24 9.59 19.97
C THR A 18 -3.59 8.18 20.43
N LEU A 19 -2.81 7.67 21.38
CA LEU A 19 -2.99 6.34 21.94
C LEU A 19 -3.47 6.49 23.38
N THR A 20 -4.57 5.82 23.74
CA THR A 20 -5.16 5.90 25.09
C THR A 20 -5.46 4.50 25.59
N ASN A 21 -4.95 4.11 26.77
CA ASN A 21 -5.09 2.74 27.29
C ASN A 21 -4.56 1.69 26.30
N PHE A 22 -3.52 2.05 25.52
CA PHE A 22 -3.04 1.23 24.42
C PHE A 22 -1.72 0.52 24.76
N GLY A 23 -1.61 -0.77 24.45
CA GLY A 23 -0.36 -1.53 24.51
C GLY A 23 0.27 -1.66 23.12
N VAL A 24 1.60 -1.53 23.01
CA VAL A 24 2.32 -1.76 21.75
C VAL A 24 3.37 -2.85 21.91
N ALA A 25 3.27 -3.89 21.10
CA ALA A 25 4.20 -5.00 20.96
C ALA A 25 4.35 -5.91 22.19
N ASP A 26 3.28 -6.11 22.96
CA ASP A 26 3.29 -6.91 24.19
C ASP A 26 3.47 -8.43 23.96
N ARG A 27 3.29 -8.92 22.72
CA ARG A 27 3.60 -10.30 22.31
C ARG A 27 4.89 -10.48 21.53
N LEU A 28 5.66 -9.42 21.32
CA LEU A 28 7.00 -9.53 20.74
C LEU A 28 8.03 -9.76 21.84
N SER A 29 8.98 -10.68 21.62
CA SER A 29 10.12 -10.90 22.52
C SER A 29 10.79 -9.58 22.89
N ASN A 30 11.19 -9.40 24.14
CA ASN A 30 11.83 -8.18 24.60
C ASN A 30 13.20 -8.00 23.90
N SER A 31 13.33 -6.98 23.05
CA SER A 31 14.58 -6.68 22.34
C SER A 31 15.56 -5.89 23.19
N ASN A 32 15.14 -5.45 24.38
CA ASN A 32 15.90 -4.62 25.28
C ASN A 32 16.42 -3.34 24.62
N GLY A 33 15.59 -2.69 23.80
CA GLY A 33 15.92 -1.43 23.14
C GLY A 33 16.76 -1.57 21.87
N THR A 34 16.87 -2.77 21.29
CA THR A 34 17.61 -2.98 20.03
C THR A 34 16.75 -2.80 18.78
N ASP A 35 15.43 -2.84 18.90
CA ASP A 35 14.50 -2.60 17.79
C ASP A 35 13.50 -1.48 18.08
N THR A 36 12.79 -1.05 17.03
CA THR A 36 11.70 -0.07 17.12
C THR A 36 10.36 -0.79 17.12
N ARG A 37 9.47 -0.38 18.02
CA ARG A 37 8.11 -0.94 18.22
C ARG A 37 7.01 0.01 17.75
N LEU A 38 7.25 1.30 17.89
CA LEU A 38 6.33 2.36 17.50
C LEU A 38 7.05 3.38 16.61
N VAL A 39 6.46 3.72 15.47
CA VAL A 39 6.88 4.84 14.63
C VAL A 39 5.71 5.81 14.46
N VAL A 40 5.93 7.09 14.71
CA VAL A 40 4.94 8.16 14.48
C VAL A 40 5.58 9.28 13.67
N GLY A 41 5.11 9.54 12.45
CA GLY A 41 5.67 10.57 11.57
C GLY A 41 5.38 12.00 12.01
N GLY A 42 4.25 12.21 12.71
CA GLY A 42 3.84 13.48 13.31
C GLY A 42 4.02 13.53 14.83
N ASN A 43 3.10 14.20 15.51
CA ASN A 43 3.09 14.33 16.98
C ASN A 43 2.51 13.08 17.65
N LEU A 44 3.05 12.71 18.80
CA LEU A 44 2.57 11.62 19.64
C LEU A 44 1.93 12.17 20.92
N THR A 45 0.70 11.75 21.20
CA THR A 45 0.06 11.85 22.51
C THR A 45 -0.21 10.43 23.02
N TYR A 46 0.42 10.03 24.11
CA TYR A 46 0.26 8.71 24.69
C TYR A 46 -0.30 8.83 26.11
N ASN A 47 -1.57 8.51 26.26
CA ASN A 47 -2.31 8.62 27.51
C ASN A 47 -2.47 7.23 28.12
N ASN A 48 -1.78 6.95 29.23
CA ASN A 48 -1.94 5.72 29.98
C ASN A 48 -1.76 4.46 29.11
N GLY A 49 -0.53 4.07 28.80
CA GLY A 49 -0.23 2.85 28.05
C GLY A 49 1.26 2.55 28.07
N GLN A 50 1.68 1.52 27.34
CA GLN A 50 3.06 1.04 27.42
C GLN A 50 3.55 0.49 26.09
N ILE A 51 4.81 0.74 25.80
CA ILE A 51 5.55 0.09 24.72
C ILE A 51 6.39 -1.03 25.32
N PHE A 52 6.22 -2.23 24.79
CA PHE A 52 6.87 -3.42 25.31
C PHE A 52 8.11 -3.74 24.50
N GLY A 53 9.24 -3.84 25.20
CA GLY A 53 10.45 -4.49 24.74
C GLY A 53 11.21 -3.81 23.61
N GLY A 54 10.97 -2.53 23.32
CA GLY A 54 11.76 -1.77 22.34
C GLY A 54 11.42 -0.28 22.30
N ASN A 55 11.96 0.43 21.31
CA ASN A 55 11.95 1.89 21.25
C ASN A 55 10.73 2.46 20.50
N ALA A 56 10.54 3.77 20.64
CA ALA A 56 9.69 4.57 19.77
C ALA A 56 10.51 5.57 18.96
N VAL A 57 10.10 5.84 17.72
CA VAL A 57 10.65 6.93 16.90
C VAL A 57 9.51 7.90 16.54
N VAL A 58 9.69 9.18 16.86
CA VAL A 58 8.66 10.22 16.66
C VAL A 58 9.22 11.35 15.80
N GLY A 59 8.54 11.71 14.73
CA GLY A 59 8.97 12.76 13.80
C GLY A 59 8.56 14.18 14.23
N GLY A 60 7.55 14.30 15.08
CA GLY A 60 7.10 15.55 15.70
C GLY A 60 7.37 15.61 17.21
N THR A 61 6.47 16.26 17.95
CA THR A 61 6.58 16.42 19.40
C THR A 61 5.89 15.28 20.15
N VAL A 62 6.52 14.80 21.22
CA VAL A 62 5.91 13.93 22.24
C VAL A 62 5.24 14.81 23.28
N LYS A 63 3.91 14.76 23.37
CA LYS A 63 3.10 15.67 24.20
C LYS A 63 2.90 15.18 25.64
N THR A 64 3.08 13.89 25.89
CA THR A 64 2.90 13.24 27.19
C THR A 64 3.98 12.18 27.42
N PRO A 65 4.28 11.80 28.67
CA PRO A 65 5.25 10.76 28.95
C PRO A 65 4.91 9.44 28.25
N VAL A 66 5.93 8.78 27.69
CA VAL A 66 5.82 7.44 27.11
C VAL A 66 6.47 6.46 28.07
N TYR A 67 5.75 5.37 28.40
CA TYR A 67 6.23 4.34 29.32
C TYR A 67 6.71 3.11 28.57
N PHE A 68 7.77 2.50 29.10
CA PHE A 68 8.42 1.31 28.55
C PHE A 68 8.60 0.27 29.66
N ASN A 69 8.56 -1.02 29.33
CA ASN A 69 8.87 -2.10 30.29
C ASN A 69 10.37 -2.50 30.27
N CYS A 70 11.19 -1.82 29.47
CA CYS A 70 12.60 -2.11 29.24
C CYS A 70 13.51 -0.90 29.52
N SER A 71 13.04 0.03 30.38
CA SER A 71 13.88 1.11 30.90
C SER A 71 15.05 0.55 31.73
N PRO A 72 16.26 1.14 31.67
CA PRO A 72 16.60 2.38 30.97
C PRO A 72 17.03 2.20 29.50
N ASN A 73 16.99 0.97 28.96
CA ASN A 73 17.50 0.69 27.62
C ASN A 73 16.56 1.11 26.48
N CYS A 74 15.30 1.38 26.81
CA CYS A 74 14.29 1.81 25.87
C CYS A 74 13.94 3.29 26.06
N GLY A 75 13.61 3.95 24.95
CA GLY A 75 13.18 5.34 24.98
C GLY A 75 12.51 5.79 23.69
N VAL A 76 12.23 7.09 23.65
CA VAL A 76 11.77 7.77 22.43
C VAL A 76 12.95 8.49 21.80
N SER A 77 13.16 8.32 20.51
CA SER A 77 14.07 9.12 19.71
C SER A 77 13.31 9.92 18.64
N SER A 78 13.93 11.01 18.16
CA SER A 78 13.38 11.81 17.07
C SER A 78 13.79 11.24 15.72
N GLY A 79 12.87 11.12 14.77
CA GLY A 79 13.20 10.67 13.42
C GLY A 79 11.99 10.29 12.55
N LYS A 80 12.27 9.97 11.29
CA LYS A 80 11.30 9.48 10.31
C LYS A 80 11.88 8.28 9.54
N PRO A 81 11.93 7.09 10.16
CA PRO A 81 12.59 5.91 9.58
C PRO A 81 11.77 5.25 8.46
N ILE A 82 10.50 5.64 8.29
CA ILE A 82 9.61 5.13 7.26
C ILE A 82 9.28 6.30 6.33
N ASP A 83 9.49 6.09 5.02
CA ASP A 83 8.90 6.93 3.99
C ASP A 83 7.43 6.51 3.80
N PHE A 84 6.53 7.19 4.51
CA PHE A 84 5.10 6.85 4.50
C PHE A 84 4.43 7.18 3.17
N ASP A 85 4.97 8.10 2.38
CA ASP A 85 4.41 8.42 1.07
C ASP A 85 4.76 7.32 0.06
N ALA A 86 6.02 6.86 0.06
CA ALA A 86 6.45 5.71 -0.75
C ALA A 86 5.71 4.43 -0.33
N ALA A 87 5.61 4.15 0.97
CA ALA A 87 4.88 2.99 1.48
C ALA A 87 3.39 3.02 1.10
N ARG A 88 2.74 4.20 1.18
CA ARG A 88 1.35 4.35 0.74
C ARG A 88 1.22 4.07 -0.76
N GLN A 89 2.12 4.59 -1.58
CA GLN A 89 2.09 4.34 -3.02
C GLN A 89 2.25 2.86 -3.35
N GLU A 90 3.20 2.17 -2.72
CA GLU A 90 3.41 0.73 -2.89
C GLU A 90 2.16 -0.07 -2.53
N LEU A 91 1.56 0.23 -1.36
CA LEU A 91 0.39 -0.50 -0.86
C LEU A 91 -0.89 -0.18 -1.65
N ASN A 92 -1.02 1.04 -2.18
CA ASN A 92 -2.09 1.39 -3.12
C ASN A 92 -1.95 0.59 -4.42
N ASN A 93 -0.75 0.55 -5.00
CA ASN A 93 -0.49 -0.23 -6.22
C ASN A 93 -0.78 -1.72 -6.00
N LEU A 94 -0.44 -2.27 -4.82
CA LEU A 94 -0.78 -3.64 -4.45
C LEU A 94 -2.30 -3.83 -4.36
N SER A 95 -3.02 -2.93 -3.67
CA SER A 95 -4.48 -2.97 -3.55
C SER A 95 -5.16 -2.96 -4.92
N ASP A 96 -4.76 -2.05 -5.80
CA ASP A 96 -5.30 -1.89 -7.15
C ASP A 96 -4.99 -3.12 -8.02
N TYR A 97 -3.75 -3.62 -7.96
CA TYR A 97 -3.35 -4.82 -8.69
C TYR A 97 -4.17 -6.04 -8.26
N LEU A 98 -4.30 -6.28 -6.96
CA LEU A 98 -5.11 -7.36 -6.43
C LEU A 98 -6.59 -7.19 -6.82
N GLY A 99 -7.11 -5.97 -6.75
CA GLY A 99 -8.47 -5.61 -7.16
C GLY A 99 -8.75 -5.88 -8.64
N GLY A 100 -7.73 -5.76 -9.50
CA GLY A 100 -7.81 -6.04 -10.93
C GLY A 100 -7.70 -7.54 -11.31
N LEU A 101 -7.38 -8.43 -10.36
CA LEU A 101 -7.33 -9.86 -10.63
C LEU A 101 -8.74 -10.38 -10.95
N ALA A 102 -8.85 -11.16 -12.04
CA ALA A 102 -10.09 -11.86 -12.35
C ALA A 102 -10.46 -12.79 -11.20
N SER A 103 -11.72 -12.72 -10.75
CA SER A 103 -12.21 -13.68 -9.76
C SER A 103 -12.14 -15.08 -10.36
N THR A 104 -11.46 -15.99 -9.67
CA THR A 104 -11.28 -17.38 -10.11
C THR A 104 -12.41 -18.29 -9.61
N ASN A 105 -13.37 -17.73 -8.86
CA ASN A 105 -14.26 -18.47 -7.98
C ASN A 105 -15.68 -17.89 -7.95
N THR A 106 -16.61 -18.63 -7.33
CA THR A 106 -18.02 -18.23 -7.25
C THR A 106 -18.33 -17.52 -5.94
N THR A 107 -18.95 -16.34 -6.06
CA THR A 107 -19.60 -15.61 -4.96
C THR A 107 -21.11 -15.69 -5.13
N GLU A 108 -21.83 -16.17 -4.12
CA GLU A 108 -23.30 -16.27 -4.11
C GLU A 108 -23.89 -15.66 -2.84
N TYR A 109 -24.90 -14.81 -3.00
CA TYR A 109 -25.64 -14.20 -1.88
C TYR A 109 -26.96 -14.94 -1.69
N LYS A 110 -27.07 -15.74 -0.63
CA LYS A 110 -28.26 -16.55 -0.35
C LYS A 110 -28.44 -16.80 1.13
N TRP A 111 -29.66 -17.10 1.55
CA TRP A 111 -29.99 -17.50 2.93
C TRP A 111 -29.49 -16.51 4.00
N GLY A 112 -29.42 -15.23 3.65
CA GLY A 112 -28.91 -14.16 4.52
C GLY A 112 -27.38 -14.15 4.71
N GLY A 113 -26.62 -14.82 3.85
CA GLY A 113 -25.16 -14.91 3.92
C GLY A 113 -24.45 -14.79 2.58
N ILE A 114 -23.13 -14.63 2.65
CA ILE A 114 -22.18 -14.63 1.53
C ILE A 114 -21.55 -16.02 1.46
N TYR A 115 -21.75 -16.72 0.35
CA TYR A 115 -21.18 -18.06 0.12
C TYR A 115 -20.11 -17.98 -0.95
N LEU A 116 -18.90 -18.40 -0.58
CA LEU A 116 -17.72 -18.36 -1.44
C LEU A 116 -17.23 -19.79 -1.67
N GLN A 117 -17.15 -20.21 -2.93
CA GLN A 117 -16.67 -21.54 -3.31
C GLN A 117 -15.35 -21.42 -4.06
N GLY A 118 -14.26 -21.86 -3.41
CA GLY A 118 -12.94 -21.98 -4.01
C GLY A 118 -12.70 -23.33 -4.66
N ASN A 119 -11.68 -23.40 -5.50
CA ASN A 119 -11.20 -24.65 -6.12
C ASN A 119 -9.69 -24.66 -6.44
N ASN A 120 -8.97 -23.58 -6.13
CA ASN A 120 -7.56 -23.43 -6.47
C ASN A 120 -6.70 -23.82 -5.25
N SER A 121 -5.64 -24.61 -5.46
CA SER A 121 -4.73 -25.02 -4.38
C SER A 121 -3.84 -23.88 -3.88
N ASP A 122 -3.60 -22.88 -4.71
CA ASP A 122 -2.55 -21.88 -4.51
C ASP A 122 -3.15 -20.52 -4.16
N LEU A 123 -4.04 -19.99 -5.01
CA LEU A 123 -4.64 -18.66 -4.85
C LEU A 123 -6.13 -18.66 -5.22
N ASN A 124 -6.97 -18.22 -4.29
CA ASN A 124 -8.39 -18.04 -4.47
C ASN A 124 -8.75 -16.55 -4.37
N VAL A 125 -9.23 -15.97 -5.47
CA VAL A 125 -9.62 -14.56 -5.54
C VAL A 125 -11.14 -14.47 -5.64
N PHE A 126 -11.76 -13.78 -4.69
CA PHE A 126 -13.19 -13.51 -4.66
C PHE A 126 -13.45 -12.01 -4.75
N THR A 127 -14.41 -11.62 -5.58
CA THR A 127 -14.96 -10.26 -5.55
C THR A 127 -16.25 -10.27 -4.73
N ILE A 128 -16.37 -9.33 -3.80
CA ILE A 128 -17.50 -9.17 -2.90
C ILE A 128 -18.00 -7.72 -3.01
N ASP A 129 -19.30 -7.54 -3.20
CA ASP A 129 -19.94 -6.23 -3.08
C ASP A 129 -20.00 -5.85 -1.60
N GLY A 130 -19.32 -4.76 -1.23
CA GLY A 130 -19.19 -4.28 0.14
C GLY A 130 -20.52 -3.96 0.81
N SER A 131 -21.57 -3.65 0.04
CA SER A 131 -22.92 -3.45 0.57
C SER A 131 -23.48 -4.74 1.21
N GLN A 132 -23.00 -5.90 0.80
CA GLN A 132 -23.47 -7.19 1.30
C GLN A 132 -23.06 -7.44 2.75
N PHE A 133 -21.97 -6.82 3.24
CA PHE A 133 -21.63 -6.89 4.67
C PHE A 133 -22.68 -6.23 5.58
N SER A 134 -23.42 -5.25 5.06
CA SER A 134 -24.52 -4.60 5.79
C SER A 134 -25.87 -5.31 5.59
N ASN A 135 -26.02 -6.06 4.50
CA ASN A 135 -27.27 -6.71 4.11
C ASN A 135 -27.34 -8.20 4.47
N THR A 136 -26.22 -8.80 4.90
CA THR A 136 -26.11 -10.21 5.28
C THR A 136 -25.51 -10.34 6.68
N SER A 137 -25.62 -11.53 7.28
CA SER A 137 -25.18 -11.77 8.66
C SER A 137 -23.91 -12.60 8.77
N TYR A 138 -23.47 -13.26 7.70
CA TYR A 138 -22.28 -14.10 7.74
C TYR A 138 -21.68 -14.38 6.37
N LEU A 139 -20.42 -14.81 6.36
CA LEU A 139 -19.69 -15.34 5.21
C LEU A 139 -19.23 -16.76 5.49
N ASN A 140 -19.43 -17.67 4.53
CA ASN A 140 -18.89 -19.03 4.54
C ASN A 140 -17.99 -19.24 3.31
N LEU A 141 -16.75 -19.65 3.56
CA LEU A 141 -15.79 -20.04 2.52
C LEU A 141 -15.68 -21.56 2.46
N SER A 142 -15.82 -22.17 1.29
CA SER A 142 -15.73 -23.63 1.11
C SER A 142 -14.78 -23.99 -0.04
N GLY A 143 -14.25 -25.22 -0.02
CA GLY A 143 -13.42 -25.78 -1.11
C GLY A 143 -12.02 -25.20 -1.25
N VAL A 144 -11.55 -24.46 -0.25
CA VAL A 144 -10.18 -23.91 -0.20
C VAL A 144 -9.34 -24.77 0.74
N GLY A 145 -8.15 -25.19 0.28
CA GLY A 145 -7.21 -25.94 1.12
C GLY A 145 -6.62 -25.07 2.23
N SER A 146 -6.25 -25.68 3.36
CA SER A 146 -5.81 -24.96 4.58
C SER A 146 -4.63 -24.01 4.38
N ASN A 147 -3.74 -24.32 3.43
CA ASN A 147 -2.55 -23.53 3.12
C ASN A 147 -2.68 -22.66 1.87
N SER A 148 -3.85 -22.64 1.21
CA SER A 148 -4.07 -21.80 0.04
C SER A 148 -4.19 -20.32 0.46
N THR A 149 -3.82 -19.42 -0.44
CA THR A 149 -3.97 -17.97 -0.25
C THR A 149 -5.37 -17.55 -0.66
N VAL A 150 -6.01 -16.71 0.14
CA VAL A 150 -7.34 -16.16 -0.14
C VAL A 150 -7.28 -14.65 -0.16
N VAL A 151 -7.74 -14.06 -1.27
CA VAL A 151 -7.92 -12.63 -1.40
C VAL A 151 -9.40 -12.33 -1.58
N PHE A 152 -9.96 -11.62 -0.60
CA PHE A 152 -11.31 -11.05 -0.69
C PHE A 152 -11.18 -9.61 -1.17
N ASN A 153 -11.43 -9.37 -2.46
CA ASN A 153 -11.56 -8.03 -3.01
C ASN A 153 -12.96 -7.50 -2.70
N VAL A 154 -13.05 -6.56 -1.76
CA VAL A 154 -14.28 -5.90 -1.35
C VAL A 154 -14.41 -4.57 -2.09
N LEU A 155 -15.48 -4.44 -2.86
CA LEU A 155 -15.77 -3.25 -3.67
C LEU A 155 -16.84 -2.37 -3.02
N GLY A 156 -16.78 -1.06 -3.25
CA GLY A 156 -17.71 -0.06 -2.77
C GLY A 156 -17.06 0.95 -1.82
N ASN A 157 -17.43 2.22 -2.00
CA ASN A 157 -16.86 3.36 -1.29
C ASN A 157 -17.02 3.30 0.25
N SER A 158 -18.08 2.66 0.75
CA SER A 158 -18.38 2.56 2.17
C SER A 158 -18.81 1.15 2.53
N VAL A 159 -18.12 0.55 3.51
CA VAL A 159 -18.43 -0.79 4.02
C VAL A 159 -18.74 -0.71 5.52
N ASN A 160 -19.87 -1.31 5.93
CA ASN A 160 -20.27 -1.39 7.32
C ASN A 160 -20.51 -2.85 7.71
N ILE A 161 -19.69 -3.36 8.64
CA ILE A 161 -19.70 -4.73 9.13
C ILE A 161 -20.11 -4.72 10.60
N LYS A 162 -21.27 -5.29 10.93
CA LYS A 162 -21.78 -5.32 12.30
C LYS A 162 -22.24 -6.71 12.70
N ASN A 163 -21.68 -7.23 13.79
CA ASN A 163 -22.05 -8.53 14.36
C ASN A 163 -22.07 -9.65 13.30
N PHE A 164 -21.02 -9.68 12.47
CA PHE A 164 -20.97 -10.51 11.27
C PHE A 164 -20.21 -11.81 11.53
N GLY A 165 -20.78 -12.94 11.13
CA GLY A 165 -20.14 -14.25 11.24
C GLY A 165 -19.13 -14.49 10.12
N LEU A 166 -17.94 -14.98 10.44
CA LEU A 166 -16.95 -15.37 9.43
C LEU A 166 -16.52 -16.82 9.65
N ASN A 167 -16.75 -17.67 8.65
CA ASN A 167 -16.32 -19.05 8.66
C ASN A 167 -15.40 -19.33 7.47
N LEU A 168 -14.12 -19.56 7.77
CA LEU A 168 -13.09 -19.88 6.78
C LEU A 168 -12.94 -21.38 6.52
N ASN A 169 -13.70 -22.24 7.20
CA ASN A 169 -13.67 -23.71 7.07
C ASN A 169 -12.25 -24.32 7.05
N GLY A 170 -11.37 -23.86 7.96
CA GLY A 170 -10.04 -24.44 8.15
C GLY A 170 -8.91 -23.82 7.33
N VAL A 171 -9.19 -22.77 6.53
CA VAL A 171 -8.12 -21.96 5.92
C VAL A 171 -7.32 -21.26 7.01
N ASN A 172 -5.99 -21.30 6.90
CA ASN A 172 -5.11 -20.58 7.79
C ASN A 172 -5.31 -19.06 7.62
N LYS A 173 -5.73 -18.39 8.69
CA LYS A 173 -5.93 -16.92 8.73
C LYS A 173 -4.69 -16.12 8.31
N GLN A 174 -3.47 -16.65 8.49
CA GLN A 174 -2.25 -16.02 7.99
C GLN A 174 -2.17 -15.94 6.46
N ASN A 175 -2.99 -16.70 5.74
CA ASN A 175 -3.03 -16.71 4.28
C ASN A 175 -4.25 -15.96 3.72
N VAL A 176 -5.00 -15.25 4.56
CA VAL A 176 -6.20 -14.51 4.18
C VAL A 176 -5.91 -13.01 4.16
N LEU A 177 -6.28 -12.36 3.05
CA LEU A 177 -6.22 -10.92 2.87
C LEU A 177 -7.60 -10.37 2.49
N PHE A 178 -8.10 -9.43 3.29
CA PHE A 178 -9.23 -8.58 2.94
C PHE A 178 -8.69 -7.32 2.27
N ASN A 179 -8.92 -7.20 0.96
CA ASN A 179 -8.51 -6.06 0.17
C ASN A 179 -9.72 -5.16 -0.10
N PHE A 180 -9.83 -4.05 0.61
CA PHE A 180 -10.85 -3.03 0.39
C PHE A 180 -10.38 -2.09 -0.71
N VAL A 181 -10.76 -2.41 -1.95
CA VAL A 181 -10.13 -1.88 -3.17
C VAL A 181 -10.33 -0.37 -3.30
N ASP A 182 -11.58 0.08 -3.18
CA ASP A 182 -12.03 1.45 -3.44
C ASP A 182 -12.74 2.07 -2.22
N ALA A 183 -12.69 1.40 -1.06
CA ALA A 183 -13.33 1.90 0.14
C ALA A 183 -12.61 3.16 0.66
N THR A 184 -13.41 4.20 0.90
CA THR A 184 -12.99 5.44 1.57
C THR A 184 -13.41 5.46 3.04
N GLN A 185 -14.36 4.60 3.42
CA GLN A 185 -14.84 4.44 4.78
C GLN A 185 -15.11 2.95 5.06
N VAL A 186 -14.51 2.44 6.13
CA VAL A 186 -14.85 1.13 6.68
C VAL A 186 -15.25 1.31 8.13
N THR A 187 -16.40 0.78 8.51
CA THR A 187 -16.86 0.76 9.91
C THR A 187 -17.11 -0.67 10.33
N THR A 188 -16.55 -1.06 11.47
CA THR A 188 -16.74 -2.40 12.02
C THR A 188 -17.17 -2.34 13.48
N THR A 189 -18.11 -3.22 13.85
CA THR A 189 -18.60 -3.34 15.23
C THR A 189 -18.87 -4.80 15.57
N GLY A 190 -18.22 -5.35 16.60
CA GLY A 190 -18.45 -6.74 16.98
C GLY A 190 -17.93 -7.74 15.95
N PHE A 191 -16.85 -7.41 15.24
CA PHE A 191 -16.34 -8.21 14.13
C PHE A 191 -14.85 -8.52 14.28
N SER A 192 -14.51 -9.79 14.08
CA SER A 192 -13.14 -10.30 14.11
C SER A 192 -12.69 -10.64 12.69
N PHE A 193 -11.76 -9.86 12.14
CA PHE A 193 -11.11 -10.22 10.88
C PHE A 193 -10.20 -11.42 11.12
N GLN A 194 -10.48 -12.54 10.44
CA GLN A 194 -9.61 -13.72 10.43
C GLN A 194 -8.62 -13.61 9.26
N GLY A 195 -7.72 -12.63 9.34
CA GLY A 195 -6.72 -12.35 8.30
C GLY A 195 -6.25 -10.90 8.31
N SER A 196 -5.33 -10.58 7.41
CA SER A 196 -4.84 -9.21 7.24
C SER A 196 -5.80 -8.36 6.41
N VAL A 197 -5.75 -7.05 6.61
CA VAL A 197 -6.65 -6.07 6.01
C VAL A 197 -5.84 -4.98 5.31
N LEU A 198 -6.07 -4.83 4.02
CA LEU A 198 -5.53 -3.76 3.18
C LEU A 198 -6.68 -2.83 2.79
N ALA A 199 -6.74 -1.65 3.41
CA ALA A 199 -7.79 -0.65 3.22
C ALA A 199 -7.15 0.75 3.07
N THR A 200 -6.20 0.86 2.15
CA THR A 200 -5.21 1.95 2.09
C THR A 200 -5.80 3.35 1.94
N ASN A 201 -6.99 3.46 1.34
CA ASN A 201 -7.71 4.72 1.13
C ASN A 201 -8.78 4.99 2.21
N ALA A 202 -9.04 4.03 3.10
CA ALA A 202 -10.16 4.09 4.02
C ALA A 202 -9.81 4.80 5.34
N ASN A 203 -10.74 5.65 5.79
CA ASN A 203 -10.86 5.93 7.21
C ASN A 203 -11.49 4.69 7.88
N PHE A 204 -10.79 4.09 8.83
CA PHE A 204 -11.22 2.84 9.45
C PHE A 204 -11.72 3.09 10.87
N ASN A 205 -13.02 2.89 11.11
CA ASN A 205 -13.65 3.04 12.42
C ASN A 205 -13.92 1.65 13.02
N PHE A 206 -13.11 1.25 14.00
CA PHE A 206 -13.13 -0.11 14.54
C PHE A 206 -13.61 -0.13 15.99
N SER A 207 -14.78 -0.70 16.25
CA SER A 207 -15.30 -0.86 17.61
C SER A 207 -15.46 -2.33 17.97
N ASN A 208 -15.01 -2.72 19.17
CA ASN A 208 -15.29 -4.03 19.77
C ASN A 208 -15.06 -5.22 18.83
N GLY A 209 -13.81 -5.56 18.57
CA GLY A 209 -13.43 -6.66 17.69
C GLY A 209 -11.92 -6.70 17.54
N ASN A 210 -11.42 -7.64 16.74
CA ASN A 210 -9.99 -7.81 16.56
C ASN A 210 -9.59 -8.09 15.10
N VAL A 211 -8.34 -7.80 14.77
CA VAL A 211 -7.72 -8.24 13.51
C VAL A 211 -6.71 -9.31 13.86
N GLU A 212 -6.89 -10.51 13.29
CA GLU A 212 -5.91 -11.59 13.32
C GLU A 212 -4.88 -11.40 12.19
N GLY A 213 -4.13 -10.32 12.28
CA GLY A 213 -3.06 -9.97 11.35
C GLY A 213 -2.79 -8.48 11.25
N THR A 214 -2.36 -8.02 10.08
CA THR A 214 -1.98 -6.63 9.86
C THR A 214 -3.15 -5.82 9.32
N LEU A 215 -3.46 -4.67 9.92
CA LEU A 215 -4.34 -3.65 9.33
C LEU A 215 -3.51 -2.52 8.74
N ILE A 216 -3.74 -2.21 7.47
CA ILE A 216 -3.21 -1.04 6.77
C ILE A 216 -4.40 -0.18 6.34
N ALA A 217 -4.44 1.07 6.77
CA ALA A 217 -5.50 2.01 6.44
C ALA A 217 -4.98 3.45 6.31
N SER A 218 -5.76 4.33 5.67
CA SER A 218 -5.45 5.77 5.61
C SER A 218 -5.49 6.40 7.01
N SER A 219 -6.50 6.03 7.80
CA SER A 219 -6.59 6.37 9.22
C SER A 219 -7.31 5.27 10.00
N LEU A 220 -7.10 5.26 11.32
CA LEU A 220 -7.76 4.34 12.24
C LEU A 220 -8.28 5.12 13.45
N SER A 221 -9.51 4.82 13.84
CA SER A 221 -10.09 5.26 15.12
C SER A 221 -10.89 4.14 15.77
N GLY A 222 -10.96 4.14 17.09
CA GLY A 222 -11.78 3.20 17.86
C GLY A 222 -10.97 2.32 18.82
N SER A 223 -11.50 1.13 19.11
CA SER A 223 -11.11 0.27 20.23
C SER A 223 -10.84 -1.18 19.82
N GLY A 224 -10.50 -1.44 18.56
CA GLY A 224 -10.18 -2.79 18.10
C GLY A 224 -8.84 -3.30 18.64
N GLU A 225 -8.68 -4.61 18.73
CA GLU A 225 -7.44 -5.29 19.13
C GLU A 225 -6.69 -5.81 17.90
N PHE A 226 -5.36 -5.85 17.94
CA PHE A 226 -4.53 -6.29 16.81
C PHE A 226 -3.61 -7.42 17.25
N HIS A 227 -3.91 -8.65 16.81
CA HIS A 227 -3.12 -9.82 17.18
C HIS A 227 -1.96 -10.03 16.21
N ASN A 228 -0.82 -10.49 16.71
CA ASN A 228 0.42 -10.61 15.94
C ASN A 228 0.43 -11.87 15.07
N THR A 229 -0.47 -11.91 14.09
CA THR A 229 -0.66 -13.01 13.12
C THR A 229 -0.18 -12.55 11.75
N GLN A 230 1.14 -12.62 11.51
CA GLN A 230 1.72 -12.09 10.26
C GLN A 230 1.18 -12.81 9.03
N PHE A 231 0.89 -12.05 7.97
CA PHE A 231 0.50 -12.60 6.68
C PHE A 231 1.65 -13.42 6.09
N THR A 232 1.36 -14.66 5.70
CA THR A 232 2.30 -15.62 5.07
C THR A 232 1.77 -16.19 3.77
N GLY A 233 0.63 -15.67 3.27
CA GLY A 233 0.08 -16.06 1.99
C GLY A 233 1.01 -15.69 0.84
N ASN A 234 0.85 -16.39 -0.28
CA ASN A 234 1.59 -16.15 -1.51
C ASN A 234 0.75 -15.27 -2.44
N LEU A 235 1.07 -13.97 -2.48
CA LEU A 235 0.43 -13.03 -3.40
C LEU A 235 1.16 -13.02 -4.75
N PRO A 236 0.44 -12.79 -5.86
CA PRO A 236 1.08 -12.63 -7.15
C PRO A 236 1.97 -11.37 -7.14
N ASN A 237 3.09 -11.43 -7.86
CA ASN A 237 3.98 -10.28 -7.99
C ASN A 237 3.26 -9.13 -8.71
N VAL A 238 3.32 -7.94 -8.14
CA VAL A 238 2.87 -6.70 -8.82
C VAL A 238 3.82 -6.46 -9.99
N PRO A 239 3.34 -6.35 -11.25
CA PRO A 239 4.18 -6.04 -12.39
C PRO A 239 4.94 -4.73 -12.12
N GLN A 240 6.27 -4.78 -12.14
CA GLN A 240 7.07 -3.56 -12.15
C GLN A 240 6.92 -2.91 -13.54
N PRO A 241 6.83 -1.58 -13.65
CA PRO A 241 6.92 -0.91 -14.94
C PRO A 241 8.17 -1.40 -15.65
N GLU A 242 8.04 -1.90 -16.88
CA GLU A 242 9.23 -2.25 -17.66
C GLU A 242 10.11 -1.00 -17.77
N PRO A 243 11.44 -1.10 -17.50
CA PRO A 243 12.33 0.01 -17.75
C PRO A 243 12.18 0.43 -19.22
N PRO A 244 12.22 1.74 -19.52
CA PRO A 244 12.03 2.20 -20.90
C PRO A 244 13.02 1.47 -21.80
N THR A 245 12.48 0.72 -22.76
CA THR A 245 13.32 0.13 -23.80
C THR A 245 13.84 1.28 -24.65
N ASN A 246 15.13 1.60 -24.48
CA ASN A 246 15.86 2.39 -25.47
C ASN A 246 15.97 1.56 -26.76
N GLN A 247 14.88 1.45 -27.51
CA GLN A 247 14.95 1.00 -28.89
C GLN A 247 15.61 2.13 -29.67
N TRP A 248 16.92 2.00 -29.87
CA TRP A 248 17.64 2.78 -30.86
C TRP A 248 17.02 2.46 -32.23
N HIS A 249 16.23 3.37 -32.76
CA HIS A 249 15.86 3.35 -34.17
C HIS A 249 17.05 3.92 -34.96
N PRO A 250 17.75 3.12 -35.80
CA PRO A 250 18.67 3.69 -36.76
C PRO A 250 17.93 4.75 -37.60
N PRO A 251 18.57 5.88 -37.96
CA PRO A 251 17.98 6.82 -38.90
C PRO A 251 17.58 6.08 -40.17
N THR A 252 16.33 6.29 -40.62
CA THR A 252 15.88 5.82 -41.92
C THR A 252 16.82 6.38 -42.99
N GLU A 253 17.41 5.48 -43.78
CA GLU A 253 18.27 5.85 -44.90
C GLU A 253 17.47 6.78 -45.83
N PRO A 254 18.02 7.95 -46.23
CA PRO A 254 17.31 8.86 -47.11
C PRO A 254 16.95 8.15 -48.42
N PRO A 255 15.76 8.42 -49.01
CA PRO A 255 15.34 7.74 -50.22
C PRO A 255 16.37 7.94 -51.33
N SER A 256 16.76 6.82 -51.95
CA SER A 256 17.65 6.80 -53.12
C SER A 256 17.03 7.67 -54.23
N ALA A 257 17.71 8.77 -54.56
CA ALA A 257 17.26 9.68 -55.60
C ALA A 257 17.24 8.94 -56.94
N THR A 258 16.06 8.77 -57.51
CA THR A 258 15.90 8.31 -58.88
C THR A 258 16.56 9.33 -59.81
N LYS A 259 17.54 8.89 -60.60
CA LYS A 259 18.14 9.74 -61.65
C LYS A 259 17.05 10.18 -62.63
N VAL A 260 16.81 11.48 -62.67
CA VAL A 260 15.98 12.15 -63.68
C VAL A 260 16.72 12.07 -65.04
N PRO A 261 16.06 11.66 -66.15
CA PRO A 261 16.68 11.68 -67.47
C PRO A 261 16.87 13.12 -67.99
N GLU A 262 18.05 13.42 -68.54
CA GLU A 262 18.38 14.74 -69.11
C GLU A 262 17.66 15.03 -70.44
N PRO A 263 17.10 16.24 -70.64
CA PRO A 263 16.70 16.74 -71.95
C PRO A 263 17.90 17.32 -72.74
N GLY A 264 17.91 17.08 -74.05
CA GLY A 264 18.99 17.41 -74.98
C GLY A 264 19.36 18.89 -75.09
N ALA A 265 20.64 19.11 -75.42
CA ALA A 265 21.36 20.37 -75.45
C ALA A 265 20.88 21.39 -76.50
N VAL A 266 20.87 22.68 -76.12
CA VAL A 266 21.14 23.81 -77.02
C VAL A 266 21.92 24.90 -76.27
N LEU A 267 22.99 25.39 -76.92
CA LEU A 267 23.96 26.40 -76.47
C LEU A 267 23.36 27.80 -76.24
N GLY A 268 23.95 28.54 -75.28
CA GLY A 268 23.80 30.00 -75.15
C GLY A 268 24.82 30.60 -74.17
N LEU A 269 25.63 31.53 -74.67
CA LEU A 269 26.88 32.08 -74.14
C LEU A 269 26.69 33.29 -73.18
N PHE A 270 27.79 33.69 -72.50
CA PHE A 270 28.09 34.98 -71.81
C PHE A 270 27.82 35.08 -70.30
N ILE A 271 28.57 35.78 -69.44
CA ILE A 271 30.00 36.17 -69.29
C ILE A 271 30.12 36.88 -67.90
N LEU A 272 31.27 36.76 -67.22
CA LEU A 272 31.90 37.57 -66.15
C LEU A 272 31.11 38.13 -64.93
N GLY A 273 31.74 38.00 -63.75
CA GLY A 273 31.51 38.90 -62.61
C GLY A 273 32.16 38.47 -61.28
N THR A 274 33.44 38.75 -61.11
CA THR A 274 34.31 38.53 -59.94
C THR A 274 34.07 39.51 -58.77
N LEU A 275 34.25 39.07 -57.51
CA LEU A 275 35.06 39.63 -56.39
C LEU A 275 34.51 39.12 -55.03
N ALA A 276 35.22 38.34 -54.22
CA ALA A 276 36.26 38.72 -53.24
C ALA A 276 35.76 39.73 -52.18
N GLY A 277 35.90 39.56 -50.86
CA GLY A 277 36.55 38.52 -50.06
C GLY A 277 36.61 38.91 -48.56
N PHE A 278 37.12 37.94 -47.80
CA PHE A 278 37.90 38.02 -46.55
C PHE A 278 37.39 38.69 -45.25
N PHE A 279 37.36 37.86 -44.18
CA PHE A 279 37.97 37.98 -42.83
C PHE A 279 37.92 39.36 -42.11
N ARG A 280 37.69 39.47 -40.79
CA ARG A 280 38.53 38.90 -39.70
C ARG A 280 37.97 39.32 -38.32
N ARG A 281 38.33 38.52 -37.30
CA ARG A 281 38.18 38.72 -35.84
C ARG A 281 38.89 39.96 -35.27
N SER A 282 38.38 40.51 -34.16
CA SER A 282 39.07 40.81 -32.86
C SER A 282 38.12 41.57 -31.91
N ARG A 283 37.70 41.04 -30.74
CA ARG A 283 38.28 41.19 -29.36
C ARG A 283 38.45 42.64 -28.85
N ILE A 284 37.92 42.92 -27.64
CA ILE A 284 38.35 43.77 -26.50
C ILE A 284 37.06 44.04 -25.66
N VAL A 285 36.86 43.53 -24.44
CA VAL A 285 37.45 43.77 -23.09
C VAL A 285 36.89 45.03 -22.39
N ASP A 286 36.31 44.76 -21.20
CA ASP A 286 36.01 45.56 -19.98
C ASP A 286 35.19 46.88 -20.15
N THR A 287 34.36 47.39 -19.22
CA THR A 287 34.46 47.51 -17.75
C THR A 287 33.11 47.95 -17.14
N ILE A 288 32.78 47.41 -15.95
CA ILE A 288 32.10 47.97 -14.76
C ILE A 288 31.40 49.35 -14.85
N GLN A 289 30.11 49.37 -14.51
CA GLN A 289 29.54 50.14 -13.39
C GLN A 289 28.50 49.29 -12.67
#